data_AF-A0A9X3H941-F1
#
_entry.id   AF-A0A9X3H941-F1
#
_cell.length_a   1.000
_cell.length_b   1.000
_cell.length_c   1.000
_cell.angle_alpha   90.00
_cell.angle_beta   90.00
_cell.angle_gamma   90.00
#
_symmetry.space_group_name_H-M   'P 1'
#
loop_
_entity.id
_entity.type
_entity.pdbx_description
1 polymer ?
#
loop_
_entity_poly.entity_id
_entity_poly.type
_entity_poly.pdbx_seq_one_letter_code
_entity_poly.pdbx_strand_id
1 'polypeptide(L)'
;MDNLYNYFRKFSDKVYFLTVKNIEINEKNYENIDFPISSNVLLENIKNNKFNENINLSYFFEGILLLNGIDSNFENIEFLNGFIKSKNINLLDFVKSKIDFNDNNYDTIIYNLLIIRGLINLEISDDFIIKIYTKYLLMILDYDNSYYNILINEIKILLSDLESKNEDDYLLNMLYGDLCVKEKFYIKANIFYKKAITNSNKIIDNIINKKIQDITIKVKIEELLQLVDRFKFEDCYKILESIDNFTLDKEDSYWIGYVYNKLNENEKSIEYYEKSLDLNADFLNIFIELGLLYYKIQKIEKSLEIFERGLSIYVDDEKLLFNKIILELKLKRFKKAKEDIEKLLLYEDIDNSIMNDILYLQELYKNELK
;
A
#
# COMPACT_ATOMS: atom_id res chain seq x y z
N MET A 1 1.07 16.78 14.71
CA MET A 1 0.35 16.64 13.43
C MET A 1 1.34 16.04 12.46
N ASP A 2 1.06 14.85 11.97
CA ASP A 2 1.89 14.21 10.94
C ASP A 2 1.74 15.00 9.65
N ASN A 3 2.86 15.42 9.08
CA ASN A 3 2.91 16.11 7.80
C ASN A 3 4.09 15.53 7.00
N LEU A 4 4.13 15.88 5.71
CA LEU A 4 5.18 15.42 4.80
C LEU A 4 6.59 15.81 5.29
N TYR A 5 6.70 16.95 5.97
CA TYR A 5 7.95 17.42 6.58
C TYR A 5 8.47 16.44 7.66
N ASN A 6 7.60 15.98 8.56
CA ASN A 6 7.97 15.01 9.60
C ASN A 6 8.37 13.66 9.00
N TYR A 7 7.74 13.24 7.90
CA TYR A 7 8.12 12.02 7.19
C TYR A 7 9.57 12.06 6.73
N PHE A 8 10.01 13.16 6.11
CA PHE A 8 11.37 13.27 5.59
C PHE A 8 12.42 13.50 6.69
N ARG A 9 12.06 14.24 7.76
CA ARG A 9 12.98 14.50 8.88
C ARG A 9 13.48 13.25 9.60
N LYS A 10 12.73 12.15 9.57
CA LYS A 10 13.18 10.88 10.20
C LYS A 10 14.45 10.31 9.57
N PHE A 11 14.81 10.73 8.36
CA PHE A 11 16.03 10.33 7.65
C PHE A 11 17.23 11.24 7.93
N SER A 12 17.19 12.03 9.01
CA SER A 12 18.30 12.92 9.42
C SER A 12 19.64 12.19 9.63
N ASP A 13 19.60 10.89 9.94
CA ASP A 13 20.79 10.01 10.06
C ASP A 13 21.55 9.81 8.74
N LYS A 14 20.94 10.17 7.60
CA LYS A 14 21.57 10.11 6.27
C LYS A 14 22.50 11.30 5.99
N VAL A 15 22.50 12.34 6.83
CA VAL A 15 23.34 13.55 6.66
C VAL A 15 24.12 13.83 7.95
N TYR A 16 25.42 14.01 7.80
CA TYR A 16 26.33 14.50 8.85
C TYR A 16 26.92 15.84 8.44
N PHE A 17 27.66 16.49 9.32
CA PHE A 17 28.31 17.76 9.04
C PHE A 17 29.83 17.64 9.22
N LEU A 18 30.57 18.30 8.33
CA LEU A 18 32.00 18.52 8.47
C LEU A 18 32.26 20.03 8.54
N THR A 19 33.00 20.45 9.56
CA THR A 19 33.42 21.84 9.71
C THR A 19 34.56 22.15 8.74
N VAL A 20 34.28 22.97 7.74
CA VAL A 20 35.27 23.49 6.80
C VAL A 20 35.91 24.72 7.44
N LYS A 21 37.22 24.60 7.73
CA LYS A 21 37.97 25.64 8.44
C LYS A 21 37.98 26.97 7.71
N ASN A 22 38.28 26.98 6.42
CA ASN A 22 38.31 28.17 5.57
C ASN A 22 37.76 27.84 4.18
N ILE A 23 36.82 28.64 3.68
CA ILE A 23 36.30 28.52 2.32
C ILE A 23 36.01 29.90 1.73
N GLU A 24 36.40 30.09 0.46
CA GLU A 24 36.09 31.30 -0.30
C GLU A 24 34.86 31.06 -1.18
N ILE A 25 33.86 31.94 -1.04
CA ILE A 25 32.60 31.89 -1.79
C ILE A 25 32.25 33.32 -2.22
N ASN A 26 32.21 33.55 -3.53
CA ASN A 26 31.89 34.87 -4.12
C ASN A 26 32.77 35.99 -3.53
N GLU A 27 34.09 35.78 -3.50
CA GLU A 27 35.09 36.73 -3.00
C GLU A 27 34.96 37.06 -1.49
N LYS A 28 34.15 36.30 -0.75
CA LYS A 28 34.07 36.35 0.71
C LYS A 28 34.67 35.10 1.32
N ASN A 29 35.54 35.30 2.31
CA ASN A 29 36.09 34.23 3.13
C ASN A 29 35.16 33.92 4.29
N TYR A 30 34.87 32.65 4.45
CA TYR A 30 34.13 32.12 5.57
C TYR A 30 35.00 31.16 6.35
N GLU A 31 34.92 31.26 7.69
CA GLU A 31 35.68 30.42 8.60
C GLU A 31 34.75 29.53 9.41
N ASN A 32 35.17 28.28 9.65
CA ASN A 32 34.49 27.29 10.49
C ASN A 32 33.01 27.08 10.14
N ILE A 33 32.72 26.88 8.86
CA ILE A 33 31.35 26.58 8.41
C ILE A 33 31.12 25.09 8.34
N ASP A 34 30.01 24.64 8.91
CA ASP A 34 29.55 23.27 8.80
C ASP A 34 28.88 23.01 7.44
N PHE A 35 29.49 22.12 6.66
CA PHE A 35 28.91 21.64 5.41
C PHE A 35 28.31 20.24 5.59
N PRO A 36 27.10 20.00 5.08
CA PRO A 36 26.50 18.68 5.12
C PRO A 36 27.24 17.72 4.19
N ILE A 37 27.33 16.46 4.61
CA ILE A 37 27.91 15.34 3.87
C ILE A 37 27.02 14.10 4.05
N SER A 38 26.87 13.32 2.98
CA SER A 38 26.18 12.03 3.03
C SER A 38 26.85 11.08 4.03
N SER A 39 26.05 10.39 4.84
CA SER A 39 26.54 9.41 5.82
C SER A 39 27.35 8.29 5.17
N ASN A 40 26.91 7.81 4.00
CA ASN A 40 27.60 6.78 3.24
C ASN A 40 28.97 7.27 2.77
N VAL A 41 29.02 8.48 2.19
CA VAL A 41 30.26 9.09 1.72
C VAL A 41 31.24 9.29 2.88
N LEU A 42 30.77 9.78 4.02
CA LEU A 42 31.59 9.96 5.22
C LEU A 42 32.18 8.62 5.68
N LEU A 43 31.34 7.60 5.85
CA LEU A 43 31.76 6.28 6.34
C LEU A 43 32.72 5.58 5.37
N GLU A 44 32.48 5.64 4.06
CA GLU A 44 33.37 5.05 3.06
C GLU A 44 34.75 5.70 3.05
N ASN A 45 34.82 7.02 3.18
CA ASN A 45 36.09 7.73 3.19
C ASN A 45 36.86 7.53 4.50
N ILE A 46 36.18 7.40 5.65
CA ILE A 46 36.80 7.00 6.91
C ILE A 46 37.36 5.58 6.80
N LYS A 47 36.54 4.60 6.36
CA LYS A 47 36.96 3.19 6.25
C LYS A 47 38.16 3.01 5.33
N ASN A 48 38.24 3.78 4.26
CA ASN A 48 39.30 3.66 3.25
C ASN A 48 40.48 4.63 3.49
N ASN A 49 40.50 5.38 4.59
CA ASN A 49 41.49 6.43 4.86
C ASN A 49 41.69 7.41 3.69
N LYS A 50 40.59 7.83 3.05
CA LYS A 50 40.59 8.67 1.85
C LYS A 50 40.36 10.16 2.13
N PHE A 51 40.07 10.54 3.38
CA PHE A 51 40.08 11.94 3.78
C PHE A 51 41.52 12.44 3.87
N ASN A 52 42.05 12.87 2.72
CA ASN A 52 43.31 13.60 2.60
C ASN A 52 43.08 15.08 2.99
N GLU A 53 44.12 15.92 2.94
CA GLU A 53 44.00 17.37 3.22
C GLU A 53 42.96 18.10 2.32
N ASN A 54 42.64 17.55 1.14
CA ASN A 54 41.67 18.11 0.19
C ASN A 54 40.43 17.23 0.08
N ILE A 55 39.27 17.77 0.47
CA ILE A 55 37.96 17.10 0.37
C ILE A 55 37.32 17.42 -0.99
N ASN A 56 36.79 16.41 -1.67
CA ASN A 56 36.09 16.60 -2.94
C ASN A 56 34.79 17.40 -2.73
N LEU A 57 34.67 18.55 -3.40
CA LEU A 57 33.49 19.44 -3.33
C LEU A 57 32.17 18.73 -3.68
N SER A 58 32.20 17.70 -4.53
CA SER A 58 31.00 16.91 -4.88
C SER A 58 30.34 16.23 -3.68
N TYR A 59 31.10 15.92 -2.62
CA TYR A 59 30.57 15.35 -1.39
C TYR A 59 29.64 16.33 -0.66
N PHE A 60 29.98 17.62 -0.70
CA PHE A 60 29.16 18.67 -0.11
C PHE A 60 27.93 18.97 -0.96
N PHE A 61 28.02 18.91 -2.29
CA PHE A 61 26.81 19.07 -3.13
C PHE A 61 25.78 17.99 -2.86
N GLU A 62 26.22 16.74 -2.75
CA GLU A 62 25.37 15.62 -2.36
C GLU A 62 24.76 15.84 -0.97
N GLY A 63 25.57 16.24 0.03
CA GLY A 63 25.08 16.53 1.37
C GLY A 63 24.07 17.68 1.41
N ILE A 64 24.29 18.76 0.65
CA ILE A 64 23.37 19.91 0.56
C ILE A 64 22.04 19.49 -0.06
N LEU A 65 22.06 18.67 -1.11
CA LEU A 65 20.85 18.15 -1.73
C LEU A 65 20.08 17.24 -0.77
N LEU A 66 20.77 16.30 -0.09
CA LEU A 66 20.14 15.45 0.92
C LEU A 66 19.55 16.27 2.07
N LEU A 67 20.26 17.28 2.56
CA LEU A 67 19.77 18.17 3.60
C LEU A 67 18.52 18.92 3.15
N ASN A 68 18.50 19.51 1.94
CA ASN A 68 17.30 20.13 1.38
C ASN A 68 16.14 19.12 1.26
N GLY A 69 16.44 17.86 0.90
CA GLY A 69 15.47 16.79 0.80
C GLY A 69 14.88 16.38 2.15
N ILE A 70 15.66 16.42 3.23
CA ILE A 70 15.26 16.02 4.59
C ILE A 70 14.60 17.18 5.32
N ASP A 71 15.22 18.35 5.29
CA ASP A 71 14.86 19.54 6.05
C ASP A 71 15.21 20.82 5.29
N SER A 72 14.29 21.25 4.43
CA SER A 72 14.40 22.51 3.68
C SER A 72 14.33 23.76 4.56
N ASN A 73 14.06 23.62 5.86
CA ASN A 73 13.98 24.71 6.84
C ASN A 73 15.18 24.72 7.80
N PHE A 74 16.24 23.96 7.50
CA PHE A 74 17.42 23.86 8.34
C PHE A 74 18.12 25.22 8.52
N GLU A 75 18.72 25.42 9.69
CA GLU A 75 19.48 26.64 9.99
C GLU A 75 20.68 26.76 9.03
N ASN A 76 20.80 27.89 8.33
CA ASN A 76 21.78 28.15 7.25
C ASN A 76 21.50 27.50 5.88
N ILE A 77 20.31 26.95 5.64
CA ILE A 77 19.97 26.37 4.33
C ILE A 77 20.10 27.38 3.18
N GLU A 78 19.75 28.66 3.40
CA GLU A 78 19.87 29.71 2.39
C GLU A 78 21.32 29.94 1.96
N PHE A 79 22.24 29.94 2.93
CA PHE A 79 23.68 30.06 2.66
C PHE A 79 24.19 28.87 1.83
N LEU A 80 23.82 27.64 2.23
CA LEU A 80 24.20 26.41 1.52
C LEU A 80 23.63 26.38 0.09
N ASN A 81 22.39 26.84 -0.07
CA ASN A 81 21.72 26.96 -1.36
C ASN A 81 22.39 28.01 -2.25
N GLY A 82 22.81 29.14 -1.67
CA GLY A 82 23.62 30.15 -2.35
C GLY A 82 24.97 29.61 -2.80
N PHE A 83 25.65 28.84 -1.94
CA PHE A 83 26.93 28.21 -2.26
C PHE A 83 26.84 27.22 -3.42
N ILE A 84 25.89 26.28 -3.37
CA ILE A 84 25.79 25.25 -4.41
C ILE A 84 25.41 25.87 -5.76
N LYS A 85 24.53 26.89 -5.77
CA LYS A 85 24.15 27.63 -6.98
C LYS A 85 25.33 28.45 -7.55
N SER A 86 26.22 28.99 -6.71
CA SER A 86 27.35 29.81 -7.18
C SER A 86 28.45 29.02 -7.89
N LYS A 87 28.48 27.69 -7.74
CA LYS A 87 29.50 26.85 -8.39
C LYS A 87 29.24 26.59 -9.88
N ASN A 88 28.13 27.11 -10.45
CA ASN A 88 27.79 26.98 -11.88
C ASN A 88 27.81 25.53 -12.39
N ILE A 89 27.37 24.59 -11.55
CA ILE A 89 27.31 23.17 -11.89
C ILE A 89 25.92 22.85 -12.43
N ASN A 90 25.84 21.98 -13.44
CA ASN A 90 24.56 21.40 -13.83
C ASN A 90 24.10 20.38 -12.77
N LEU A 91 23.34 20.86 -11.78
CA LEU A 91 22.85 20.03 -10.68
C LEU A 91 21.91 18.92 -11.14
N LEU A 92 21.20 19.11 -12.25
CA LEU A 92 20.37 18.07 -12.83
C LEU A 92 21.22 16.89 -13.33
N ASP A 93 22.31 17.16 -14.05
CA ASP A 93 23.23 16.12 -14.50
C ASP A 93 23.97 15.47 -13.34
N PHE A 94 24.32 16.24 -12.31
CA PHE A 94 24.89 15.73 -11.08
C PHE A 94 23.95 14.72 -10.40
N VAL A 95 22.68 15.10 -10.17
CA VAL A 95 21.67 14.22 -9.57
C VAL A 95 21.43 12.97 -10.43
N LYS A 96 21.33 13.12 -11.76
CA LYS A 96 21.19 11.99 -12.68
C LYS A 96 22.36 11.00 -12.59
N SER A 97 23.58 11.48 -12.34
CA SER A 97 24.76 10.62 -12.18
C SER A 97 24.79 9.86 -10.84
N LYS A 98 24.00 10.29 -9.85
CA LYS A 98 23.93 9.71 -8.50
C LYS A 98 22.80 8.71 -8.34
N ILE A 99 21.70 8.89 -9.08
CA ILE A 99 20.53 8.02 -8.98
C ILE A 99 20.83 6.67 -9.62
N ASP A 100 20.59 5.60 -8.87
CA ASP A 100 20.47 4.26 -9.44
C ASP A 100 19.00 3.95 -9.72
N PHE A 101 18.66 3.86 -11.01
CA PHE A 101 17.29 3.55 -11.46
C PHE A 101 16.96 2.06 -11.46
N ASN A 102 17.97 1.19 -11.33
CA ASN A 102 17.83 -0.26 -11.43
C ASN A 102 17.76 -0.93 -10.05
N ASP A 103 18.29 -0.27 -9.02
CA ASP A 103 18.23 -0.76 -7.66
C ASP A 103 16.94 -0.33 -6.94
N ASN A 104 16.10 -1.31 -6.63
CA ASN A 104 14.83 -1.14 -5.92
C ASN A 104 14.97 -1.42 -4.42
N ASN A 105 16.17 -1.47 -3.86
CA ASN A 105 16.35 -1.58 -2.41
C ASN A 105 15.81 -0.33 -1.70
N TYR A 106 15.26 -0.53 -0.49
CA TYR A 106 14.66 0.54 0.31
C TYR A 106 15.60 1.74 0.52
N ASP A 107 16.86 1.49 0.89
CA ASP A 107 17.84 2.56 1.10
C ASP A 107 18.12 3.37 -0.17
N THR A 108 18.17 2.71 -1.33
CA THR A 108 18.39 3.35 -2.62
C THR A 108 17.17 4.16 -3.05
N ILE A 109 15.96 3.64 -2.84
CA ILE A 109 14.70 4.36 -3.06
C ILE A 109 14.66 5.63 -2.21
N ILE A 110 14.98 5.53 -0.91
CA ILE A 110 15.02 6.69 -0.01
C ILE A 110 16.08 7.70 -0.45
N TYR A 111 17.29 7.25 -0.77
CA TYR A 111 18.34 8.13 -1.25
C TYR A 111 17.92 8.91 -2.50
N ASN A 112 17.39 8.19 -3.51
CA ASN A 112 16.90 8.78 -4.75
C ASN A 112 15.76 9.78 -4.47
N LEU A 113 14.81 9.41 -3.61
CA LEU A 113 13.70 10.27 -3.21
C LEU A 113 14.19 11.58 -2.56
N LEU A 114 15.14 11.48 -1.62
CA LEU A 114 15.68 12.63 -0.89
C LEU A 114 16.50 13.55 -1.79
N ILE A 115 17.39 13.01 -2.63
CA ILE A 115 18.24 13.83 -3.49
C ILE A 115 17.41 14.57 -4.55
N ILE A 116 16.37 13.93 -5.10
CA ILE A 116 15.43 14.54 -6.03
C ILE A 116 14.59 15.61 -5.34
N ARG A 117 14.05 15.32 -4.15
CA ARG A 117 13.31 16.31 -3.36
C ARG A 117 14.17 17.53 -3.04
N GLY A 118 15.45 17.32 -2.73
CA GLY A 118 16.41 18.39 -2.51
C GLY A 118 16.57 19.29 -3.72
N LEU A 119 16.62 18.70 -4.92
CA LEU A 119 16.70 19.43 -6.18
C LEU A 119 15.41 20.25 -6.45
N ILE A 120 14.23 19.68 -6.17
CA ILE A 120 12.94 20.37 -6.27
C ILE A 120 12.88 21.56 -5.30
N ASN A 121 13.31 21.38 -4.04
CA ASN A 121 13.33 22.45 -3.04
C ASN A 121 14.33 23.58 -3.37
N LEU A 122 15.33 23.30 -4.22
CA LEU A 122 16.22 24.32 -4.77
C LEU A 122 15.61 25.11 -5.93
N GLU A 123 14.37 24.79 -6.32
CA GLU A 123 13.65 25.33 -7.49
C GLU A 123 14.34 24.95 -8.82
N ILE A 124 15.01 23.80 -8.86
CA ILE A 124 15.71 23.28 -10.05
C ILE A 124 14.98 22.03 -10.53
N SER A 125 13.77 22.18 -11.04
CA SER A 125 12.96 21.04 -11.50
C SER A 125 12.25 21.33 -12.81
N ASP A 126 12.17 20.32 -13.65
CA ASP A 126 11.28 20.25 -14.81
C ASP A 126 10.22 19.16 -14.59
N ASP A 127 9.27 19.05 -15.52
CA ASP A 127 8.20 18.04 -15.44
C ASP A 127 8.76 16.60 -15.39
N PHE A 128 9.95 16.35 -15.96
CA PHE A 128 10.60 15.05 -15.89
C PHE A 128 11.04 14.74 -14.46
N ILE A 129 11.69 15.67 -13.78
CA ILE A 129 12.11 15.51 -12.38
C ILE A 129 10.93 15.28 -11.44
N ILE A 130 9.82 16.00 -11.65
CA ILE A 130 8.60 15.79 -10.87
C ILE A 130 8.06 14.37 -11.09
N LYS A 131 8.03 13.88 -12.34
CA LYS A 131 7.60 12.48 -12.62
C LYS A 131 8.50 11.45 -11.95
N ILE A 132 9.82 11.65 -11.94
CA ILE A 132 10.75 10.75 -11.24
C ILE A 132 10.54 10.83 -9.72
N TYR A 133 10.31 12.03 -9.16
CA TYR A 133 9.97 12.19 -7.74
C TYR A 133 8.70 11.42 -7.38
N THR A 134 7.63 11.61 -8.16
CA THR A 134 6.35 10.90 -8.00
C THR A 134 6.52 9.38 -8.09
N LYS A 135 7.36 8.89 -9.01
CA LYS A 135 7.69 7.46 -9.11
C LYS A 135 8.28 6.94 -7.79
N TYR A 136 9.27 7.62 -7.21
CA TYR A 136 9.89 7.16 -5.96
C TYR A 136 8.94 7.31 -4.75
N LEU A 137 8.06 8.31 -4.75
CA LEU A 137 6.97 8.40 -3.77
C LEU A 137 6.00 7.21 -3.88
N LEU A 138 5.66 6.76 -5.09
CA LEU A 138 4.84 5.56 -5.28
C LEU A 138 5.56 4.29 -4.82
N MET A 139 6.86 4.18 -5.09
CA MET A 139 7.66 3.03 -4.67
C MET A 139 7.81 2.91 -3.16
N ILE A 140 7.91 4.03 -2.43
CA ILE A 140 8.12 3.97 -0.98
C ILE A 140 6.90 3.45 -0.21
N LEU A 141 5.70 3.57 -0.80
CA LEU A 141 4.47 3.01 -0.25
C LEU A 141 4.49 1.48 -0.14
N ASP A 142 5.37 0.79 -0.88
CA ASP A 142 5.53 -0.67 -0.74
C ASP A 142 6.30 -1.07 0.53
N TYR A 143 7.00 -0.13 1.15
CA TYR A 143 7.88 -0.39 2.29
C TYR A 143 7.40 0.26 3.58
N ASP A 144 6.75 1.42 3.50
CA ASP A 144 6.32 2.18 4.66
C ASP A 144 4.90 2.74 4.50
N ASN A 145 3.99 2.19 5.30
CA ASN A 145 2.58 2.60 5.34
C ASN A 145 2.29 3.64 6.44
N SER A 146 3.27 4.04 7.24
CA SER A 146 3.07 4.92 8.40
C SER A 146 2.52 6.31 8.01
N TYR A 147 2.83 6.76 6.79
CA TYR A 147 2.40 8.05 6.24
C TYR A 147 1.59 7.89 4.95
N TYR A 148 0.96 6.73 4.73
CA TYR A 148 0.31 6.36 3.47
C TYR A 148 -0.62 7.45 2.92
N ASN A 149 -1.56 7.93 3.74
CA ASN A 149 -2.53 8.96 3.32
C ASN A 149 -1.87 10.30 2.94
N ILE A 150 -0.82 10.69 3.67
CA ILE A 150 -0.10 11.95 3.42
C ILE A 150 0.67 11.85 2.10
N LEU A 151 1.37 10.74 1.88
CA LEU A 151 2.14 10.49 0.65
C LEU A 151 1.23 10.35 -0.58
N ILE A 152 0.09 9.65 -0.45
CA ILE A 152 -0.91 9.55 -1.53
C ILE A 152 -1.46 10.93 -1.91
N ASN A 153 -1.76 11.78 -0.93
CA ASN A 153 -2.25 13.13 -1.21
C ASN A 153 -1.20 13.98 -1.93
N GLU A 154 0.07 13.90 -1.50
CA GLU A 154 1.18 14.56 -2.20
C GLU A 154 1.29 14.08 -3.66
N ILE A 155 1.27 12.76 -3.88
CA ILE A 155 1.31 12.16 -5.23
C ILE A 155 0.17 12.69 -6.11
N LYS A 156 -1.06 12.78 -5.57
CA LYS A 156 -2.23 13.29 -6.30
C LYS A 156 -2.07 14.75 -6.70
N ILE A 157 -1.53 15.59 -5.83
CA ILE A 157 -1.25 17.01 -6.13
C ILE A 157 -0.24 17.10 -7.27
N LEU A 158 0.90 16.39 -7.15
CA LEU A 158 1.94 16.38 -8.17
C LEU A 158 1.44 15.91 -9.53
N LEU A 159 0.62 14.85 -9.56
CA LEU A 159 0.05 14.33 -10.81
C LEU A 159 -0.96 15.31 -11.43
N SER A 160 -1.80 15.94 -10.62
CA SER A 160 -2.77 16.95 -11.09
C SER A 160 -2.07 18.15 -11.73
N ASP A 161 -0.95 18.60 -11.14
CA ASP A 161 -0.18 19.72 -11.68
C ASP A 161 0.46 19.36 -13.04
N LEU A 162 0.89 18.11 -13.20
CA LEU A 162 1.46 17.59 -14.45
C LEU A 162 0.40 17.41 -15.56
N GLU A 163 -0.81 16.95 -15.22
CA GLU A 163 -1.89 16.68 -16.18
C GLU A 163 -2.34 17.92 -16.95
N SER A 164 -2.31 19.09 -16.30
CA SER A 164 -2.65 20.37 -16.93
C SER A 164 -1.80 20.72 -18.17
N LYS A 165 -0.68 20.01 -18.39
CA LYS A 165 0.32 20.32 -19.42
C LYS A 165 0.34 19.35 -20.59
N ASN A 166 0.04 18.06 -20.39
CA ASN A 166 0.08 17.04 -21.45
C ASN A 166 -0.59 15.70 -21.05
N GLU A 167 -1.85 15.49 -21.44
CA GLU A 167 -2.59 14.24 -21.16
C GLU A 167 -2.06 13.00 -21.89
N ASP A 168 -1.34 13.19 -23.00
CA ASP A 168 -0.85 12.10 -23.86
C ASP A 168 0.51 11.54 -23.42
N ASP A 169 1.08 12.04 -22.32
CA ASP A 169 2.37 11.58 -21.82
C ASP A 169 2.28 10.15 -21.25
N TYR A 170 3.04 9.21 -21.83
CA TYR A 170 3.01 7.81 -21.42
C TYR A 170 3.51 7.61 -19.97
N LEU A 171 4.49 8.39 -19.51
CA LEU A 171 5.04 8.27 -18.17
C LEU A 171 4.03 8.79 -17.15
N LEU A 172 3.36 9.89 -17.46
CA LEU A 172 2.26 10.41 -16.63
C LEU A 172 1.12 9.39 -16.50
N ASN A 173 0.67 8.82 -17.63
CA ASN A 173 -0.36 7.78 -17.61
C ASN A 173 0.11 6.53 -16.84
N MET A 174 1.37 6.13 -16.95
CA MET A 174 1.91 5.02 -16.17
C MET A 174 1.90 5.31 -14.66
N LEU A 175 2.25 6.53 -14.23
CA LEU A 175 2.20 6.93 -12.81
C LEU A 175 0.77 6.98 -12.27
N TYR A 176 -0.20 7.45 -13.06
CA TYR A 176 -1.62 7.38 -12.69
C TYR A 176 -2.10 5.92 -12.55
N GLY A 177 -1.64 5.03 -13.43
CA GLY A 177 -1.88 3.60 -13.32
C GLY A 177 -1.33 3.03 -12.01
N ASP A 178 -0.07 3.34 -11.69
CA ASP A 178 0.60 2.91 -10.46
C ASP A 178 -0.13 3.43 -9.21
N LEU A 179 -0.56 4.70 -9.19
CA LEU A 179 -1.39 5.27 -8.12
C LEU A 179 -2.70 4.51 -7.96
N CYS A 180 -3.42 4.24 -9.07
CA CYS A 180 -4.67 3.50 -9.01
C CYS A 180 -4.47 2.08 -8.45
N VAL A 181 -3.34 1.42 -8.74
CA VAL A 181 -2.99 0.13 -8.14
C VAL A 181 -2.80 0.28 -6.62
N LYS A 182 -2.10 1.32 -6.14
CA LYS A 182 -1.95 1.57 -4.69
C LYS A 182 -3.29 1.75 -4.00
N GLU A 183 -4.22 2.43 -4.65
CA GLU A 183 -5.58 2.66 -4.14
C GLU A 183 -6.56 1.50 -4.42
N LYS A 184 -6.08 0.38 -4.99
CA LYS A 184 -6.87 -0.81 -5.37
C LYS A 184 -7.99 -0.55 -6.41
N PHE A 185 -7.85 0.47 -7.25
CA PHE A 185 -8.73 0.74 -8.40
C PHE A 185 -8.15 0.12 -9.69
N TYR A 186 -8.23 -1.20 -9.82
CA TYR A 186 -7.53 -1.96 -10.86
C TYR A 186 -8.09 -1.72 -12.28
N ILE A 187 -9.40 -1.60 -12.45
CA ILE A 187 -10.00 -1.25 -13.76
C ILE A 187 -9.47 0.10 -14.23
N LYS A 188 -9.43 1.10 -13.33
CA LYS A 188 -8.92 2.44 -13.64
C LYS A 188 -7.42 2.39 -13.95
N ALA A 189 -6.65 1.62 -13.18
CA ALA A 189 -5.23 1.39 -13.45
C ALA A 189 -5.00 0.82 -14.86
N ASN A 190 -5.77 -0.20 -15.25
CA ASN A 190 -5.68 -0.83 -16.57
C ASN A 190 -6.00 0.16 -17.71
N ILE A 191 -6.96 1.07 -17.52
CA ILE A 191 -7.27 2.12 -18.50
C ILE A 191 -6.06 3.04 -18.69
N PHE A 192 -5.44 3.49 -17.60
CA PHE A 192 -4.25 4.35 -17.65
C PHE A 192 -3.04 3.64 -18.28
N TYR A 193 -2.80 2.38 -17.95
CA TYR A 193 -1.74 1.61 -18.61
C TYR A 193 -1.97 1.45 -20.11
N LYS A 194 -3.21 1.20 -20.55
CA LYS A 194 -3.54 1.14 -21.99
C LYS A 194 -3.31 2.47 -22.69
N LYS A 195 -3.67 3.60 -22.06
CA LYS A 195 -3.35 4.95 -22.56
C LYS A 195 -1.85 5.20 -22.63
N ALA A 196 -1.08 4.70 -21.66
CA ALA A 196 0.37 4.82 -21.68
C ALA A 196 0.96 4.11 -22.91
N ILE A 197 0.49 2.91 -23.25
CA ILE A 197 0.96 2.14 -24.42
C ILE A 197 0.75 2.89 -25.74
N THR A 198 -0.39 3.56 -25.93
CA THR A 198 -0.72 4.19 -27.22
C THR A 198 0.28 5.26 -27.65
N ASN A 199 0.98 5.88 -26.69
CA ASN A 199 1.91 6.99 -26.92
C ASN A 199 3.36 6.67 -26.52
N SER A 200 3.71 5.38 -26.40
CA SER A 200 5.03 4.92 -25.93
C SER A 200 5.89 4.29 -27.03
N ASN A 201 7.05 3.75 -26.66
CA ASN A 201 7.92 2.97 -27.54
C ASN A 201 7.92 1.49 -27.13
N LYS A 202 8.40 0.62 -28.02
CA LYS A 202 8.36 -0.84 -27.83
C LYS A 202 9.01 -1.34 -26.53
N ILE A 203 10.05 -0.68 -26.03
CA ILE A 203 10.70 -1.07 -24.77
C ILE A 203 9.76 -0.78 -23.59
N ILE A 204 9.13 0.38 -23.60
CA ILE A 204 8.20 0.83 -22.56
C ILE A 204 6.90 0.03 -22.62
N ASP A 205 6.41 -0.32 -23.81
CA ASP A 205 5.25 -1.20 -23.99
C ASP A 205 5.46 -2.54 -23.27
N ASN A 206 6.66 -3.12 -23.33
CA ASN A 206 6.94 -4.38 -22.62
C ASN A 206 6.85 -4.21 -21.09
N ILE A 207 7.30 -3.08 -20.55
CA ILE A 207 7.22 -2.76 -19.12
C ILE A 207 5.75 -2.61 -18.71
N ILE A 208 4.97 -1.85 -19.49
CA ILE A 208 3.56 -1.60 -19.19
C ILE A 208 2.73 -2.88 -19.37
N ASN A 209 2.99 -3.69 -20.40
CA ASN A 209 2.31 -4.97 -20.59
C ASN A 209 2.55 -5.93 -19.43
N LYS A 210 3.76 -5.93 -18.85
CA LYS A 210 4.02 -6.68 -17.62
C LYS A 210 3.16 -6.17 -16.46
N LYS A 211 3.09 -4.85 -16.24
CA LYS A 211 2.21 -4.26 -15.21
C LYS A 211 0.74 -4.62 -15.43
N ILE A 212 0.25 -4.59 -16.67
CA ILE A 212 -1.12 -5.02 -17.01
C ILE A 212 -1.32 -6.49 -16.67
N GLN A 213 -0.37 -7.35 -17.04
CA GLN A 213 -0.42 -8.77 -16.74
C GLN A 213 -0.49 -9.02 -15.22
N ASP A 214 0.33 -8.32 -14.44
CA ASP A 214 0.41 -8.43 -12.98
C ASP A 214 -0.94 -8.08 -12.30
N ILE A 215 -1.73 -7.16 -12.86
CA ILE A 215 -3.04 -6.76 -12.29
C ILE A 215 -4.24 -7.43 -12.98
N THR A 216 -4.03 -8.26 -14.01
CA THR A 216 -5.13 -8.75 -14.86
C THR A 216 -6.20 -9.50 -14.07
N ILE A 217 -5.79 -10.35 -13.11
CA ILE A 217 -6.76 -11.06 -12.26
C ILE A 217 -7.56 -10.10 -11.38
N LYS A 218 -6.90 -9.09 -10.80
CA LYS A 218 -7.54 -8.08 -9.95
C LYS A 218 -8.56 -7.25 -10.73
N VAL A 219 -8.26 -6.90 -11.98
CA VAL A 219 -9.21 -6.25 -12.90
C VAL A 219 -10.45 -7.12 -13.11
N LYS A 220 -10.28 -8.40 -13.42
CA LYS A 220 -11.41 -9.32 -13.65
C LYS A 220 -12.28 -9.48 -12.40
N ILE A 221 -11.66 -9.56 -11.22
CA ILE A 221 -12.40 -9.64 -9.95
C ILE A 221 -13.18 -8.35 -9.70
N GLU A 222 -12.58 -7.18 -9.90
CA GLU A 222 -13.29 -5.90 -9.77
C GLU A 222 -14.48 -5.82 -10.76
N GLU A 223 -14.32 -6.30 -12.00
CA GLU A 223 -15.41 -6.38 -12.98
C GLU A 223 -16.53 -7.32 -12.51
N LEU A 224 -16.19 -8.49 -11.96
CA LEU A 224 -17.16 -9.42 -11.38
C LEU A 224 -17.97 -8.78 -10.25
N LEU A 225 -17.31 -8.07 -9.34
CA LEU A 225 -17.97 -7.38 -8.23
C LEU A 225 -18.95 -6.33 -8.76
N GLN A 226 -18.55 -5.53 -9.76
CA GLN A 226 -19.46 -4.55 -10.38
C GLN A 226 -20.66 -5.19 -11.09
N LEU A 227 -20.49 -6.37 -11.70
CA LEU A 227 -21.59 -7.09 -12.34
C LEU A 227 -22.55 -7.70 -11.32
N VAL A 228 -22.03 -8.25 -10.23
CA VAL A 228 -22.82 -8.74 -9.09
C VAL A 228 -23.68 -7.63 -8.51
N ASP A 229 -23.10 -6.45 -8.27
CA ASP A 229 -23.83 -5.28 -7.73
C ASP A 229 -24.95 -4.80 -8.68
N ARG A 230 -24.77 -5.02 -9.98
CA ARG A 230 -25.77 -4.69 -11.03
C ARG A 230 -26.72 -5.85 -11.36
N PHE A 231 -26.65 -6.97 -10.64
CA PHE A 231 -27.43 -8.19 -10.87
C PHE A 231 -27.27 -8.79 -12.29
N LYS A 232 -26.12 -8.58 -12.93
CA LYS A 232 -25.81 -9.08 -14.30
C LYS A 232 -25.11 -10.44 -14.25
N PHE A 233 -25.83 -11.45 -13.75
CA PHE A 233 -25.24 -12.76 -13.45
C PHE A 233 -24.75 -13.55 -14.68
N GLU A 234 -25.40 -13.43 -15.83
CA GLU A 234 -24.96 -14.11 -17.06
C GLU A 234 -23.57 -13.66 -17.54
N ASP A 235 -23.26 -12.38 -17.38
CA ASP A 235 -21.96 -11.82 -17.76
C ASP A 235 -20.86 -12.24 -16.78
N CYS A 236 -21.20 -12.51 -15.52
CA CYS A 236 -20.24 -13.04 -14.53
C CYS A 236 -19.67 -14.39 -14.97
N TYR A 237 -20.50 -15.30 -15.48
CA TYR A 237 -20.04 -16.63 -15.89
C TYR A 237 -18.99 -16.58 -17.01
N LYS A 238 -19.13 -15.64 -17.97
CA LYS A 238 -18.14 -15.44 -19.04
C LYS A 238 -16.77 -15.03 -18.49
N ILE A 239 -16.74 -14.17 -17.48
CA ILE A 239 -15.48 -13.75 -16.86
C ILE A 239 -14.91 -14.90 -16.01
N LEU A 240 -15.75 -15.62 -15.26
CA LEU A 240 -15.34 -16.75 -14.42
C LEU A 240 -14.66 -17.86 -15.24
N GLU A 241 -15.18 -18.22 -16.41
CA GLU A 241 -14.55 -19.19 -17.33
C GLU A 241 -13.12 -18.78 -17.74
N SER A 242 -12.83 -17.48 -17.75
CA SER A 242 -11.52 -16.96 -18.15
C SER A 242 -10.52 -16.86 -16.99
N ILE A 243 -10.92 -17.22 -15.76
CA ILE A 243 -10.09 -17.14 -14.54
C ILE A 243 -9.37 -18.46 -14.24
N ASP A 244 -9.85 -19.59 -14.77
CA ASP A 244 -9.32 -20.94 -14.45
C ASP A 244 -7.79 -21.11 -14.64
N ASN A 245 -7.18 -20.28 -15.49
CA ASN A 245 -5.74 -20.33 -15.78
C ASN A 245 -4.88 -19.41 -14.89
N PHE A 246 -5.47 -18.67 -13.95
CA PHE A 246 -4.75 -17.74 -13.07
C PHE A 246 -4.38 -18.42 -11.75
N THR A 247 -3.16 -18.14 -11.29
CA THR A 247 -2.78 -18.40 -9.91
C THR A 247 -3.48 -17.36 -9.03
N LEU A 248 -4.31 -17.83 -8.10
CA LEU A 248 -5.10 -16.99 -7.22
C LEU A 248 -4.44 -16.90 -5.85
N ASP A 249 -4.33 -15.67 -5.32
CA ASP A 249 -3.96 -15.48 -3.93
C ASP A 249 -5.17 -15.68 -2.99
N LYS A 250 -4.95 -15.46 -1.69
CA LYS A 250 -5.99 -15.64 -0.67
C LYS A 250 -7.14 -14.63 -0.79
N GLU A 251 -6.84 -13.39 -1.16
CA GLU A 251 -7.84 -12.32 -1.37
C GLU A 251 -8.61 -12.58 -2.67
N ASP A 252 -7.94 -13.03 -3.73
CA ASP A 252 -8.57 -13.43 -4.99
C ASP A 252 -9.57 -14.57 -4.79
N SER A 253 -9.13 -15.63 -4.10
CA SER A 253 -9.97 -16.80 -3.81
C SER A 253 -11.19 -16.42 -2.97
N TYR A 254 -11.02 -15.51 -2.00
CA TYR A 254 -12.13 -14.97 -1.22
C TYR A 254 -13.16 -14.26 -2.10
N TRP A 255 -12.73 -13.31 -2.94
CA TRP A 255 -13.65 -12.53 -3.77
C TRP A 255 -14.37 -13.39 -4.81
N ILE A 256 -13.69 -14.40 -5.38
CA ILE A 256 -14.34 -15.36 -6.28
C ILE A 256 -15.35 -16.22 -5.53
N GLY A 257 -15.04 -16.66 -4.31
CA GLY A 257 -16.00 -17.35 -3.43
C GLY A 257 -17.24 -16.50 -3.14
N TYR A 258 -17.05 -15.21 -2.88
CA TYR A 258 -18.14 -14.24 -2.71
C TYR A 258 -19.00 -14.12 -3.96
N VAL A 259 -18.38 -14.00 -5.15
CA VAL A 259 -19.11 -13.92 -6.43
C VAL A 259 -19.96 -15.19 -6.63
N TYR A 260 -19.40 -16.38 -6.44
CA TYR A 260 -20.18 -17.63 -6.55
C TYR A 260 -21.33 -17.71 -5.54
N ASN A 261 -21.14 -17.22 -4.30
CA ASN A 261 -22.22 -17.14 -3.32
C ASN A 261 -23.38 -16.28 -3.85
N LYS A 262 -23.07 -15.12 -4.42
CA LYS A 262 -24.08 -14.21 -5.00
C LYS A 262 -24.78 -14.79 -6.23
N LEU A 263 -24.12 -15.70 -6.95
CA LEU A 263 -24.70 -16.47 -8.04
C LEU A 263 -25.53 -17.68 -7.56
N ASN A 264 -25.61 -17.93 -6.25
CA ASN A 264 -26.21 -19.13 -5.63
C ASN A 264 -25.51 -20.46 -5.98
N GLU A 265 -24.27 -20.41 -6.45
CA GLU A 265 -23.41 -21.56 -6.73
C GLU A 265 -22.70 -22.00 -5.43
N ASN A 266 -23.47 -22.60 -4.52
CA ASN A 266 -23.03 -22.83 -3.14
C ASN A 266 -21.77 -23.72 -3.07
N GLU A 267 -21.70 -24.78 -3.87
CA GLU A 267 -20.58 -25.72 -3.87
C GLU A 267 -19.28 -25.06 -4.31
N LYS A 268 -19.30 -24.27 -5.39
CA LYS A 268 -18.13 -23.51 -5.85
C LYS A 268 -17.74 -22.42 -4.85
N SER A 269 -18.72 -21.74 -4.26
CA SER A 269 -18.44 -20.74 -3.22
C SER A 269 -17.69 -21.34 -2.03
N ILE A 270 -18.14 -22.50 -1.55
CA ILE A 270 -17.46 -23.27 -0.49
C ILE A 270 -16.02 -23.61 -0.90
N GLU A 271 -15.82 -24.15 -2.10
CA GLU A 271 -14.49 -24.52 -2.62
C GLU A 271 -13.51 -23.34 -2.59
N TYR A 272 -13.95 -22.17 -3.08
CA TYR A 272 -13.09 -20.98 -3.14
C TYR A 272 -12.84 -20.33 -1.77
N TYR A 273 -13.82 -20.36 -0.87
CA TYR A 273 -13.60 -19.93 0.51
C TYR A 273 -12.66 -20.86 1.27
N GLU A 274 -12.79 -22.18 1.12
CA GLU A 274 -11.85 -23.14 1.70
C GLU A 274 -10.44 -22.94 1.15
N LYS A 275 -10.30 -22.77 -0.17
CA LYS A 275 -9.02 -22.42 -0.80
C LYS A 275 -8.40 -21.14 -0.23
N SER A 276 -9.22 -20.11 0.04
CA SER A 276 -8.76 -18.88 0.68
C SER A 276 -8.20 -19.15 2.09
N LEU A 277 -8.91 -19.95 2.90
CA LEU A 277 -8.43 -20.37 4.23
C LEU A 277 -7.16 -21.23 4.15
N ASP A 278 -7.05 -22.13 3.18
CA ASP A 278 -5.85 -22.96 2.95
C ASP A 278 -4.63 -22.11 2.58
N LEU A 279 -4.85 -20.95 1.97
CA LEU A 279 -3.84 -19.92 1.71
C LEU A 279 -3.59 -19.00 2.92
N ASN A 280 -4.03 -19.41 4.12
CA ASN A 280 -3.94 -18.66 5.37
C ASN A 280 -4.62 -17.29 5.29
N ALA A 281 -5.80 -17.22 4.66
CA ALA A 281 -6.69 -16.08 4.84
C ALA A 281 -7.13 -15.99 6.29
N ASP A 282 -7.14 -14.77 6.81
CA ASP A 282 -7.65 -14.45 8.13
C ASP A 282 -8.70 -13.35 7.95
N PHE A 283 -9.80 -13.72 7.29
CA PHE A 283 -10.93 -12.83 7.07
C PHE A 283 -12.13 -13.38 7.85
N LEU A 284 -12.58 -12.64 8.86
CA LEU A 284 -13.78 -12.95 9.65
C LEU A 284 -14.97 -13.36 8.76
N ASN A 285 -15.20 -12.59 7.68
CA ASN A 285 -16.30 -12.83 6.75
C ASN A 285 -16.28 -14.23 6.13
N ILE A 286 -15.11 -14.84 5.92
CA ILE A 286 -15.05 -16.21 5.39
C ILE A 286 -15.75 -17.17 6.34
N PHE A 287 -15.46 -17.10 7.64
CA PHE A 287 -16.05 -18.02 8.62
C PHE A 287 -17.57 -17.85 8.70
N ILE A 288 -18.05 -16.61 8.62
CA ILE A 288 -19.49 -16.32 8.59
C ILE A 288 -20.14 -16.92 7.33
N GLU A 289 -19.63 -16.56 6.15
CA GLU A 289 -20.23 -16.95 4.87
C GLU A 289 -20.12 -18.47 4.63
N LEU A 290 -18.96 -19.07 4.92
CA LEU A 290 -18.72 -20.50 4.77
C LEU A 290 -19.58 -21.32 5.74
N GLY A 291 -19.71 -20.86 7.00
CA GLY A 291 -20.58 -21.49 7.99
C GLY A 291 -22.04 -21.47 7.53
N LEU A 292 -22.54 -20.32 7.07
CA LEU A 292 -23.90 -20.17 6.54
C LEU A 292 -24.14 -21.03 5.28
N LEU A 293 -23.16 -21.11 4.38
CA LEU A 293 -23.24 -21.97 3.19
C LEU A 293 -23.33 -23.46 3.57
N TYR A 294 -22.50 -23.92 4.49
CA TYR A 294 -22.58 -25.30 4.99
C TYR A 294 -23.92 -25.61 5.63
N TYR A 295 -24.49 -24.65 6.38
CA TYR A 295 -25.83 -24.78 6.93
C TYR A 295 -26.90 -24.83 5.83
N LYS A 296 -26.82 -23.98 4.81
CA LYS A 296 -27.75 -23.94 3.66
C LYS A 296 -27.81 -25.28 2.92
N ILE A 297 -26.68 -25.98 2.78
CA ILE A 297 -26.60 -27.32 2.17
C ILE A 297 -26.80 -28.47 3.17
N GLN A 298 -27.38 -28.17 4.35
CA GLN A 298 -27.73 -29.12 5.42
C GLN A 298 -26.55 -29.90 6.03
N LYS A 299 -25.31 -29.42 5.88
CA LYS A 299 -24.13 -29.97 6.56
C LYS A 299 -23.93 -29.27 7.91
N ILE A 300 -24.86 -29.48 8.82
CA ILE A 300 -24.97 -28.75 10.10
C ILE A 300 -23.72 -28.92 10.96
N GLU A 301 -23.17 -30.13 11.07
CA GLU A 301 -21.97 -30.40 11.87
C GLU A 301 -20.75 -29.67 11.33
N LYS A 302 -20.57 -29.62 10.00
CA LYS A 302 -19.49 -28.85 9.37
C LYS A 302 -19.66 -27.36 9.58
N SER A 303 -20.90 -26.86 9.46
CA SER A 303 -21.22 -25.46 9.72
C SER A 303 -20.79 -25.07 11.14
N LEU A 304 -21.11 -25.91 12.13
CA LEU A 304 -20.71 -25.69 13.51
C LEU A 304 -19.18 -25.67 13.67
N GLU A 305 -18.47 -26.61 13.05
CA GLU A 305 -17.00 -26.64 13.05
C GLU A 305 -16.39 -25.36 12.49
N ILE A 306 -16.94 -24.81 11.39
CA ILE A 306 -16.47 -23.55 10.82
C ILE A 306 -16.68 -22.38 11.78
N PHE A 307 -17.83 -22.28 12.44
CA PHE A 307 -18.05 -21.22 13.44
C PHE A 307 -17.14 -21.37 14.66
N GLU A 308 -16.93 -22.60 15.15
CA GLU A 308 -16.00 -22.89 16.24
C GLU A 308 -14.54 -22.53 15.86
N ARG A 309 -14.12 -22.80 14.62
CA ARG A 309 -12.83 -22.37 14.08
C ARG A 309 -12.73 -20.85 13.99
N GLY A 310 -13.78 -20.15 13.55
CA GLY A 310 -13.79 -18.70 13.53
C GLY A 310 -13.63 -18.10 14.94
N LEU A 311 -14.34 -18.66 15.92
CA LEU A 311 -14.28 -18.21 17.32
C LEU A 311 -12.96 -18.52 18.03
N SER A 312 -12.12 -19.42 17.50
CA SER A 312 -10.76 -19.61 18.05
C SER A 312 -9.79 -18.51 17.63
N ILE A 313 -10.11 -17.78 16.56
CA ILE A 313 -9.33 -16.65 16.04
C ILE A 313 -9.94 -15.33 16.50
N TYR A 314 -11.27 -15.19 16.36
CA TYR A 314 -12.05 -14.01 16.73
C TYR A 314 -12.85 -14.31 18.01
N VAL A 315 -12.14 -14.28 19.14
CA VAL A 315 -12.58 -14.87 20.44
C VAL A 315 -13.90 -14.32 20.97
N ASP A 316 -14.34 -13.15 20.53
CA ASP A 316 -15.60 -12.54 20.95
C ASP A 316 -16.43 -11.92 19.81
N ASP A 317 -16.42 -12.55 18.63
CA ASP A 317 -17.31 -12.12 17.55
C ASP A 317 -18.77 -12.57 17.81
N GLU A 318 -19.66 -11.59 17.99
CA GLU A 318 -21.08 -11.81 18.28
C GLU A 318 -21.81 -12.60 17.18
N LYS A 319 -21.43 -12.42 15.90
CA LYS A 319 -22.12 -13.05 14.76
C LYS A 319 -21.73 -14.52 14.67
N LEU A 320 -20.45 -14.84 14.88
CA LEU A 320 -19.99 -16.22 14.94
C LEU A 320 -20.63 -16.95 16.13
N LEU A 321 -20.66 -16.33 17.31
CA LEU A 321 -21.24 -16.95 18.52
C LEU A 321 -22.76 -17.14 18.38
N PHE A 322 -23.47 -16.14 17.87
CA PHE A 322 -24.90 -16.24 17.59
C PHE A 322 -25.23 -17.39 16.64
N ASN A 323 -24.52 -17.50 15.52
CA ASN A 323 -24.74 -18.60 14.58
C ASN A 323 -24.40 -19.96 15.19
N LYS A 324 -23.34 -20.05 16.00
CA LYS A 324 -23.01 -21.27 16.75
C LYS A 324 -24.18 -21.70 17.66
N ILE A 325 -24.74 -20.78 18.45
CA ILE A 325 -25.88 -21.03 19.34
C ILE A 325 -27.08 -21.61 18.57
N ILE A 326 -27.42 -21.02 17.42
CA ILE A 326 -28.52 -21.51 16.58
C ILE A 326 -28.29 -22.97 16.17
N LEU A 327 -27.08 -23.32 15.76
CA LEU A 327 -26.75 -24.70 15.36
C LEU A 327 -26.77 -25.65 16.54
N GLU A 328 -26.29 -25.24 17.71
CA GLU A 328 -26.33 -26.06 18.92
C GLU A 328 -27.76 -26.37 19.35
N LEU A 329 -28.67 -25.39 19.32
CA LEU A 329 -30.10 -25.60 19.57
C LEU A 329 -30.71 -26.58 18.57
N LYS A 330 -30.39 -26.44 17.27
CA LYS A 330 -30.83 -27.37 16.21
C LYS A 330 -30.32 -28.79 16.42
N LEU A 331 -29.08 -28.94 16.88
CA LEU A 331 -28.46 -30.22 17.23
C LEU A 331 -28.88 -30.75 18.61
N LYS A 332 -29.79 -30.05 19.32
CA LYS A 332 -30.25 -30.38 20.67
C LYS A 332 -29.13 -30.42 21.71
N ARG A 333 -28.05 -29.65 21.50
CA ARG A 333 -26.93 -29.47 22.42
C ARG A 333 -27.24 -28.38 23.45
N PHE A 334 -28.37 -28.50 24.13
CA PHE A 334 -28.95 -27.44 24.96
C PHE A 334 -28.02 -26.93 26.06
N LYS A 335 -27.22 -27.80 26.66
CA LYS A 335 -26.25 -27.39 27.70
C LYS A 335 -25.22 -26.38 27.17
N LYS A 336 -24.61 -26.68 26.01
CA LYS A 336 -23.65 -25.77 25.38
C LYS A 336 -24.31 -24.48 24.92
N ALA A 337 -25.50 -24.59 24.31
CA ALA A 337 -26.25 -23.43 23.86
C ALA A 337 -26.56 -22.48 25.01
N LYS A 338 -26.91 -23.01 26.19
CA LYS A 338 -27.12 -22.20 27.40
C LYS A 338 -25.85 -21.44 27.81
N GLU A 339 -24.72 -22.15 27.90
CA GLU A 339 -23.43 -21.56 28.27
C GLU A 339 -23.02 -20.45 27.28
N ASP A 340 -23.18 -20.68 25.98
CA ASP A 340 -22.85 -19.71 24.93
C ASP A 340 -23.83 -18.53 24.90
N ILE A 341 -25.11 -18.74 25.17
CA ILE A 341 -26.10 -17.66 25.32
C ILE A 341 -25.73 -16.77 26.51
N GLU A 342 -25.43 -17.37 27.66
CA GLU A 342 -24.98 -16.64 28.84
C GLU A 342 -23.69 -15.86 28.55
N LYS A 343 -22.75 -16.46 27.80
CA LYS A 343 -21.55 -15.77 27.33
C LYS A 343 -21.88 -14.58 26.43
N LEU A 344 -22.73 -14.77 25.42
CA LEU A 344 -23.07 -13.73 24.45
C LEU A 344 -23.71 -12.52 25.15
N LEU A 345 -24.62 -12.75 26.10
CA LEU A 345 -25.29 -11.69 26.88
C LEU A 345 -24.36 -10.86 27.78
N LEU A 346 -23.11 -11.27 27.97
CA LEU A 346 -22.11 -10.50 28.72
C LEU A 346 -21.36 -9.49 27.84
N TYR A 347 -21.53 -9.52 26.51
CA TYR A 347 -20.86 -8.58 25.61
C TYR A 347 -21.43 -7.17 25.81
N GLU A 348 -20.54 -6.17 25.90
CA GLU A 348 -20.93 -4.79 26.23
C GLU A 348 -21.70 -4.11 25.07
N ASP A 349 -21.32 -4.40 23.82
CA ASP A 349 -21.83 -3.75 22.61
C ASP A 349 -22.43 -4.76 21.61
N ILE A 350 -23.50 -5.47 22.00
CA ILE A 350 -24.18 -6.42 21.11
C ILE A 350 -25.13 -5.70 20.15
N ASP A 351 -25.16 -6.13 18.88
CA ASP A 351 -26.18 -5.67 17.93
C ASP A 351 -27.61 -5.94 18.46
N ASN A 352 -28.45 -4.90 18.48
CA ASN A 352 -29.81 -4.97 19.02
C ASN A 352 -30.66 -6.08 18.37
N SER A 353 -30.43 -6.39 17.09
CA SER A 353 -31.11 -7.50 16.41
C SER A 353 -30.70 -8.84 17.01
N ILE A 354 -29.39 -9.07 17.18
CA ILE A 354 -28.84 -10.29 17.78
C ILE A 354 -29.36 -10.45 19.22
N MET A 355 -29.35 -9.37 20.00
CA MET A 355 -29.88 -9.36 21.37
C MET A 355 -31.36 -9.79 21.40
N ASN A 356 -32.20 -9.19 20.56
CA ASN A 356 -33.62 -9.54 20.50
C ASN A 356 -33.85 -11.01 20.09
N ASP A 357 -33.09 -11.50 19.11
CA ASP A 357 -33.19 -12.88 18.63
C ASP A 357 -32.75 -13.88 19.72
N ILE A 358 -31.70 -13.57 20.48
CA ILE A 358 -31.24 -14.41 21.59
C ILE A 358 -32.26 -14.48 22.72
N LEU A 359 -32.84 -13.35 23.13
CA LEU A 359 -33.88 -13.31 24.16
C LEU A 359 -35.11 -14.11 23.73
N TYR A 360 -35.49 -14.03 22.44
CA TYR A 360 -36.55 -14.84 21.88
C TYR A 360 -36.20 -16.35 21.92
N LEU A 361 -34.99 -16.74 21.51
CA LEU A 361 -34.54 -18.13 21.57
C LEU A 361 -34.49 -18.67 23.00
N GLN A 362 -34.07 -17.86 23.98
CA GLN A 362 -34.10 -18.23 25.40
C GLN A 362 -35.52 -18.58 25.89
N GLU A 363 -36.51 -17.76 25.55
CA GLU A 363 -37.90 -18.02 25.95
C GLU A 363 -38.49 -19.21 25.18
N LEU A 364 -38.17 -19.36 23.90
CA LEU A 364 -38.62 -20.47 23.06
C LEU A 364 -38.12 -21.84 23.57
N TYR A 365 -36.86 -21.92 24.00
CA TYR A 365 -36.21 -23.13 24.51
C TYR A 365 -36.12 -23.18 26.04
N LYS A 366 -36.96 -22.40 26.74
CA LYS A 366 -36.91 -22.21 28.20
C LYS A 366 -36.95 -23.51 29.01
N ASN A 367 -37.60 -24.55 28.51
CA ASN A 367 -37.68 -25.82 29.23
C ASN A 367 -36.45 -26.70 28.99
N GLU A 368 -35.89 -26.64 27.79
CA GLU A 368 -34.71 -27.39 27.36
C GLU A 368 -33.41 -26.80 27.90
N LEU A 369 -33.39 -25.49 28.15
CA LEU A 369 -32.26 -24.74 28.72
C LEU A 369 -32.23 -24.74 30.26
N LYS A 370 -33.12 -25.47 30.94
CA LYS A 370 -33.16 -25.54 32.42
C LYS A 370 -31.93 -26.21 33.02
#